data_AF-Q58WV6-F1
#
_entry.id   AF-Q58WV6-F1
#
_cell.length_a   1.000
_cell.length_b   1.000
_cell.length_c   1.000
_cell.angle_alpha   90.00
_cell.angle_beta   90.00
_cell.angle_gamma   90.00
#
_symmetry.space_group_name_H-M   'P 1'
#
loop_
_entity.id
_entity.type
_entity.pdbx_description
1 polymer ?
#
loop_
_entity_poly.entity_id
_entity_poly.type
_entity_poly.pdbx_seq_one_letter_code
_entity_poly.pdbx_strand_id
1 'polypeptide(L)'
;MLETIDFTQTPPGTEPERQYYFIAKLKQYVKRESEYLGRPLCAAVTTFGCQMNARDSEKLAGILEQAGYELIEDEDADLVIYNTCTVRDNANQRVYGRLGFLNGRKKKKPHMKIALCGCMMQEESVIKKIKRSYRFVDLIFGTHNIFKFAELLCTMFESEGMVVDIWRDTEQIVEDLPIERKVSL
;
A
#
# COMPACT_ATOMS: atom_id res chain seq x y z
N MET A 1 6.75 24.13 -2.65
CA MET A 1 7.74 23.09 -2.34
C MET A 1 7.68 21.90 -3.30
N LEU A 2 6.50 21.45 -3.75
CA LEU A 2 6.37 20.34 -4.72
C LEU A 2 6.43 20.75 -6.21
N GLU A 3 6.25 22.04 -6.52
CA GLU A 3 6.07 22.52 -7.91
C GLU A 3 7.39 22.80 -8.65
N THR A 4 8.53 22.67 -7.97
CA THR A 4 9.87 23.03 -8.50
C THR A 4 10.83 21.85 -8.55
N ILE A 5 10.31 20.61 -8.51
CA ILE A 5 11.13 19.40 -8.48
C ILE A 5 11.48 18.97 -9.91
N ASP A 6 12.78 18.86 -10.17
CA ASP A 6 13.33 18.37 -11.42
C ASP A 6 13.43 16.84 -11.39
N PHE A 7 12.55 16.17 -12.15
CA PHE A 7 12.50 14.71 -12.23
C PHE A 7 13.58 14.09 -13.11
N THR A 8 14.41 14.90 -13.78
CA THR A 8 15.59 14.43 -14.52
C THR A 8 16.79 14.17 -13.61
N GLN A 9 16.76 14.68 -12.38
CA GLN A 9 17.76 14.45 -11.36
C GLN A 9 17.47 13.19 -10.55
N THR A 10 18.52 12.58 -10.01
CA THR A 10 18.43 11.44 -9.11
C THR A 10 17.59 11.81 -7.87
N PRO A 11 16.65 10.95 -7.44
CA PRO A 11 15.87 11.22 -6.23
C PRO A 11 16.79 11.44 -5.02
N PRO A 12 16.42 12.31 -4.06
CA PRO A 12 17.19 12.55 -2.85
C PRO A 12 17.53 11.25 -2.11
N GLY A 13 18.70 11.23 -1.46
CA GLY A 13 19.18 10.09 -0.68
C GLY A 13 18.66 10.04 0.77
N THR A 14 18.08 11.14 1.26
CA THR A 14 17.60 11.29 2.65
C THR A 14 16.09 11.41 2.72
N GLU A 15 15.55 10.93 3.84
CA GLU A 15 14.15 11.14 4.21
C GLU A 15 14.03 12.40 5.09
N PRO A 16 12.97 13.21 4.95
CA PRO A 16 11.77 13.00 4.14
C PRO A 16 11.83 13.56 2.70
N GLU A 17 12.93 14.18 2.29
CA GLU A 17 13.04 14.84 0.96
C GLU A 17 12.77 13.87 -0.19
N ARG A 18 13.24 12.63 -0.05
CA ARG A 18 13.00 11.56 -1.03
C ARG A 18 11.50 11.31 -1.21
N GLN A 19 10.72 11.23 -0.14
CA GLN A 19 9.27 11.06 -0.29
C GLN A 19 8.60 12.27 -0.93
N TYR A 20 9.01 13.50 -0.60
CA TYR A 20 8.44 14.68 -1.27
C TYR A 20 8.73 14.70 -2.78
N TYR A 21 9.92 14.24 -3.20
CA TYR A 21 10.22 14.01 -4.60
C TYR A 21 9.21 13.04 -5.24
N PHE A 22 8.96 11.88 -4.63
CA PHE A 22 8.03 10.91 -5.18
C PHE A 22 6.56 11.35 -5.09
N ILE A 23 6.16 12.12 -4.10
CA ILE A 23 4.81 12.73 -4.04
C ILE A 23 4.62 13.68 -5.22
N ALA A 24 5.61 14.51 -5.52
CA ALA A 24 5.54 15.42 -6.67
C ALA A 24 5.51 14.65 -8.00
N LYS A 25 6.29 13.56 -8.11
CA LYS A 25 6.27 12.69 -9.29
C LYS A 25 4.92 12.00 -9.44
N LEU A 26 4.38 11.45 -8.35
CA LEU A 26 3.07 10.81 -8.30
C LEU A 26 1.98 11.78 -8.74
N LYS A 27 2.04 13.04 -8.31
CA LYS A 27 1.12 14.09 -8.73
C LYS A 27 1.06 14.28 -10.25
N GLN A 28 2.16 14.09 -10.97
CA GLN A 28 2.15 14.13 -12.44
C GLN A 28 1.39 12.95 -13.04
N TYR A 29 1.57 11.74 -12.52
CA TYR A 29 0.79 10.57 -12.95
C TYR A 29 -0.70 10.78 -12.69
N VAL A 30 -1.06 11.20 -11.48
CA VAL A 30 -2.46 11.43 -11.09
C VAL A 30 -3.10 12.48 -11.97
N LYS A 31 -2.41 13.60 -12.21
CA LYS A 31 -2.88 14.66 -13.10
C LYS A 31 -3.11 14.14 -14.52
N ARG A 32 -2.15 13.41 -15.10
CA ARG A 32 -2.25 12.89 -16.47
C ARG A 32 -3.44 11.93 -16.62
N GLU A 33 -3.61 11.00 -15.69
CA GLU A 33 -4.74 10.07 -15.71
C GLU A 33 -6.08 10.79 -15.49
N SER A 34 -6.11 11.79 -14.61
CA SER A 34 -7.30 12.63 -14.39
C SER A 34 -7.70 13.40 -15.66
N GLU A 35 -6.74 13.98 -16.38
CA GLU A 35 -6.97 14.65 -17.66
C GLU A 35 -7.47 13.67 -18.74
N TYR A 36 -6.88 12.47 -18.81
CA TYR A 36 -7.29 11.42 -19.74
C TYR A 36 -8.74 10.95 -19.49
N LEU A 37 -9.13 10.82 -18.23
CA LEU A 37 -10.49 10.40 -17.84
C LEU A 37 -11.50 11.56 -17.83
N GLY A 38 -11.04 12.81 -17.91
CA GLY A 38 -11.89 14.01 -17.86
C GLY A 38 -12.54 14.27 -16.50
N ARG A 39 -12.00 13.71 -15.41
CA ARG A 39 -12.49 13.90 -14.03
C ARG A 39 -11.38 13.69 -13.00
N PRO A 40 -11.53 14.16 -11.75
CA PRO A 40 -10.61 13.83 -10.67
C PRO A 40 -10.46 12.32 -10.47
N LEU A 41 -9.25 11.88 -10.11
CA LEU A 41 -9.01 10.50 -9.70
C LEU A 41 -9.36 10.33 -8.22
N CYS A 42 -10.09 9.26 -7.91
CA CYS A 42 -10.46 8.95 -6.54
C CYS A 42 -9.58 7.85 -5.96
N ALA A 43 -9.30 7.92 -4.65
CA ALA A 43 -8.64 6.86 -3.90
C ALA A 43 -9.45 6.47 -2.65
N ALA A 44 -9.41 5.18 -2.28
CA ALA A 44 -10.05 4.66 -1.08
C ALA A 44 -9.04 3.84 -0.26
N VAL A 45 -8.95 4.14 1.03
CA VAL A 45 -8.09 3.42 1.98
C VAL A 45 -8.99 2.69 2.99
N THR A 46 -9.07 1.36 2.88
CA THR A 46 -9.85 0.54 3.82
C THR A 46 -8.93 -0.13 4.83
N THR A 47 -9.26 0.06 6.10
CA THR A 47 -8.47 -0.46 7.22
C THR A 47 -9.12 -1.73 7.78
N PHE A 48 -8.36 -2.82 7.80
CA PHE A 48 -8.74 -4.09 8.41
C PHE A 48 -7.74 -4.44 9.52
N GLY A 49 -7.93 -3.90 10.73
CA GLY A 49 -6.93 -4.14 11.77
C GLY A 49 -7.13 -3.43 13.09
N CYS A 50 -6.01 -3.08 13.70
CA CYS A 50 -5.93 -2.41 14.99
C CYS A 50 -5.69 -0.90 14.84
N GLN A 51 -5.50 -0.20 15.96
CA GLN A 51 -5.22 1.24 16.00
C GLN A 51 -3.93 1.62 15.24
N MET A 52 -2.94 0.72 15.18
CA MET A 52 -1.73 0.98 14.40
C MET A 52 -2.04 1.05 12.90
N ASN A 53 -2.87 0.15 12.38
CA ASN A 53 -3.30 0.22 10.97
C ASN A 53 -4.12 1.48 10.70
N ALA A 54 -4.95 1.93 11.64
CA ALA A 54 -5.70 3.19 11.48
C ALA A 54 -4.75 4.38 11.31
N ARG A 55 -3.75 4.52 12.19
CA ARG A 55 -2.72 5.55 12.10
C ARG A 55 -1.92 5.47 10.81
N ASP A 56 -1.60 4.27 10.36
CA ASP A 56 -0.89 4.09 9.10
C ASP A 56 -1.75 4.47 7.90
N SER A 57 -3.04 4.13 7.91
CA SER A 57 -4.00 4.55 6.89
C SER A 57 -4.15 6.06 6.80
N GLU A 58 -4.08 6.80 7.91
CA GLU A 58 -4.04 8.27 7.90
C GLU A 58 -2.82 8.81 7.14
N LYS A 59 -1.64 8.19 7.32
CA LYS A 59 -0.44 8.58 6.55
C LYS A 59 -0.61 8.29 5.06
N LEU A 60 -1.16 7.12 4.72
CA LEU A 60 -1.42 6.75 3.32
C LEU A 60 -2.39 7.74 2.68
N ALA A 61 -3.47 8.08 3.37
CA ALA A 61 -4.45 9.10 2.96
C ALA A 61 -3.79 10.45 2.70
N GLY A 62 -2.98 10.96 3.64
CA GLY A 62 -2.30 12.25 3.46
C GLY A 62 -1.33 12.30 2.27
N ILE A 63 -0.66 11.18 1.96
CA ILE A 63 0.20 11.06 0.76
C ILE A 63 -0.64 11.13 -0.51
N LEU A 64 -1.79 10.45 -0.55
CA LEU A 64 -2.69 10.41 -1.71
C LEU A 64 -3.29 11.78 -2.01
N GLU A 65 -3.74 12.50 -0.97
CA GLU A 65 -4.27 13.87 -1.12
C GLU A 65 -3.21 14.83 -1.65
N GLN A 66 -1.98 14.77 -1.12
CA GLN A 66 -0.88 15.60 -1.63
C GLN A 66 -0.52 15.26 -3.09
N ALA A 67 -0.69 14.00 -3.49
CA ALA A 67 -0.53 13.55 -4.86
C ALA A 67 -1.72 13.92 -5.77
N GLY A 68 -2.81 14.48 -5.24
CA GLY A 68 -3.94 14.99 -6.01
C GLY A 68 -5.09 13.99 -6.21
N TYR A 69 -5.14 12.90 -5.43
CA TYR A 69 -6.34 12.07 -5.38
C TYR A 69 -7.43 12.71 -4.53
N GLU A 70 -8.68 12.49 -4.89
CA GLU A 70 -9.83 12.73 -4.02
C GLU A 70 -10.12 11.49 -3.17
N LEU A 71 -10.08 11.62 -1.85
CA LEU A 71 -10.40 10.50 -0.97
C LEU A 71 -11.89 10.25 -0.91
N ILE A 72 -12.27 8.99 -1.12
CA ILE A 72 -13.66 8.52 -1.00
C ILE A 72 -13.72 7.29 -0.10
N GLU A 73 -14.88 7.05 0.50
CA GLU A 73 -15.11 5.86 1.34
C GLU A 73 -15.44 4.61 0.52
N ASP A 74 -15.98 4.77 -0.70
CA ASP A 74 -16.40 3.66 -1.54
C ASP A 74 -15.19 2.97 -2.21
N GLU A 75 -15.19 1.64 -2.20
CA GLU A 75 -14.24 0.80 -2.94
C GLU A 75 -14.41 0.90 -4.48
N ASP A 76 -15.17 1.88 -5.00
CA ASP A 76 -15.35 2.22 -6.43
C ASP A 76 -14.35 3.28 -6.91
N ALA A 77 -13.30 3.49 -6.13
CA ALA A 77 -12.20 4.39 -6.43
C ALA A 77 -11.35 3.90 -7.61
N ASP A 78 -10.53 4.80 -8.15
CA ASP A 78 -9.53 4.46 -9.17
C ASP A 78 -8.29 3.81 -8.55
N LEU A 79 -8.02 4.10 -7.29
CA LEU A 79 -7.02 3.42 -6.47
C LEU A 79 -7.65 2.91 -5.18
N VAL A 80 -7.61 1.60 -4.94
CA VAL A 80 -8.09 0.99 -3.69
C VAL A 80 -6.92 0.39 -2.93
N ILE A 81 -6.80 0.74 -1.64
CA ILE A 81 -5.75 0.26 -0.75
C ILE A 81 -6.39 -0.47 0.42
N TYR A 82 -5.97 -1.70 0.67
CA TYR A 82 -6.33 -2.44 1.87
C TYR A 82 -5.14 -2.54 2.83
N ASN A 83 -5.27 -1.87 3.97
CA ASN A 83 -4.30 -1.93 5.06
C ASN A 83 -4.76 -2.97 6.09
N THR A 84 -4.03 -4.08 6.19
CA THR A 84 -4.50 -5.33 6.78
C THR A 84 -3.61 -5.82 7.91
N CYS A 85 -4.22 -6.38 8.96
CA CYS A 85 -3.54 -6.92 10.13
C CYS A 85 -3.69 -8.45 10.23
N THR A 86 -2.77 -9.11 10.93
CA THR A 86 -2.76 -10.56 11.18
C THR A 86 -3.49 -10.96 12.46
N VAL A 87 -3.71 -10.03 13.37
CA VAL A 87 -4.15 -10.32 14.75
C VAL A 87 -5.62 -10.69 14.90
N ARG A 88 -6.43 -10.60 13.85
CA ARG A 88 -7.87 -10.89 13.90
C ARG A 88 -8.20 -12.13 13.09
N ASP A 89 -8.95 -13.05 13.70
CA ASP A 89 -9.49 -14.22 13.02
C ASP A 89 -10.25 -13.80 11.75
N ASN A 90 -10.04 -14.56 10.67
CA ASN A 90 -10.65 -14.36 9.35
C ASN A 90 -10.27 -13.08 8.58
N ALA A 91 -9.23 -12.35 8.98
CA ALA A 91 -8.71 -11.21 8.18
C ALA A 91 -8.41 -11.63 6.73
N ASN A 92 -7.75 -12.78 6.56
CA ASN A 92 -7.44 -13.36 5.25
C ASN A 92 -8.69 -13.56 4.37
N GLN A 93 -9.72 -14.20 4.91
CA GLN A 93 -10.96 -14.47 4.17
C GLN A 93 -11.67 -13.18 3.74
N ARG A 94 -11.69 -12.16 4.61
CA ARG A 94 -12.30 -10.85 4.30
C ARG A 94 -11.60 -10.19 3.13
N VAL A 95 -10.27 -10.13 3.16
CA VAL A 95 -9.46 -9.55 2.07
C VAL A 95 -9.68 -10.31 0.78
N TYR A 96 -9.69 -11.65 0.81
CA TYR A 96 -9.95 -12.47 -0.37
C TYR A 96 -11.33 -12.27 -0.97
N GLY A 97 -12.37 -12.12 -0.14
CA GLY A 97 -13.72 -11.78 -0.60
C GLY A 97 -13.78 -10.40 -1.25
N ARG A 98 -13.14 -9.41 -0.64
CA ARG A 98 -13.03 -8.04 -1.18
C ARG A 98 -12.26 -8.00 -2.51
N LEU A 99 -11.16 -8.75 -2.63
CA LEU A 99 -10.45 -8.89 -3.90
C LEU A 99 -11.34 -9.52 -4.98
N GLY A 100 -12.18 -10.50 -4.64
CA GLY A 100 -13.19 -11.04 -5.55
C GLY A 100 -14.15 -9.98 -6.09
N PHE A 101 -14.63 -9.10 -5.21
CA PHE A 101 -15.47 -7.95 -5.58
C PHE A 101 -14.72 -6.96 -6.49
N LEU A 102 -13.49 -6.58 -6.13
CA LEU A 102 -12.67 -5.65 -6.92
C LEU A 102 -12.33 -6.19 -8.32
N ASN A 103 -12.17 -7.51 -8.49
CA ASN A 103 -11.96 -8.11 -9.81
C ASN A 103 -13.13 -7.79 -10.77
N GLY A 104 -14.36 -7.80 -10.27
CA GLY A 104 -15.54 -7.40 -11.04
C GLY A 104 -15.52 -5.92 -11.43
N ARG A 105 -15.04 -5.04 -10.53
CA ARG A 105 -14.91 -3.60 -10.80
C ARG A 105 -13.79 -3.29 -11.78
N LYS A 106 -12.61 -3.90 -11.63
CA LYS A 106 -11.47 -3.71 -12.53
C LYS A 106 -11.76 -4.15 -13.97
N LYS A 107 -12.65 -5.13 -14.18
CA LYS A 107 -13.15 -5.45 -15.53
C LYS A 107 -13.93 -4.31 -16.18
N LYS A 108 -14.63 -3.48 -15.40
CA LYS A 108 -15.37 -2.30 -15.86
C LYS A 108 -14.50 -1.04 -15.88
N LYS A 109 -13.47 -0.98 -15.04
CA LYS A 109 -12.49 0.11 -14.90
C LYS A 109 -11.08 -0.46 -15.05
N PRO A 110 -10.59 -0.73 -16.28
CA PRO A 110 -9.28 -1.36 -16.48
C PRO A 110 -8.10 -0.56 -15.92
N HIS A 111 -8.26 0.76 -15.79
CA HIS A 111 -7.27 1.67 -15.20
C HIS A 111 -7.19 1.57 -13.67
N MET A 112 -8.14 0.89 -13.02
CA MET A 112 -8.20 0.74 -11.57
C MET A 112 -6.95 0.04 -11.02
N LYS A 113 -6.34 0.65 -10.00
CA LYS A 113 -5.18 0.15 -9.28
C LYS A 113 -5.57 -0.38 -7.89
N ILE A 114 -4.94 -1.46 -7.48
CA ILE A 114 -5.23 -2.16 -6.22
C ILE A 114 -3.92 -2.42 -5.49
N ALA A 115 -3.83 -1.90 -4.27
CA ALA A 115 -2.69 -2.05 -3.38
C ALA A 115 -3.07 -2.77 -2.08
N LEU A 116 -2.18 -3.64 -1.60
CA LEU A 116 -2.33 -4.34 -0.33
C LEU A 116 -1.14 -4.03 0.56
N CYS A 117 -1.41 -3.71 1.83
CA CYS A 117 -0.36 -3.44 2.81
C CYS A 117 -0.70 -3.89 4.22
N GLY A 118 0.26 -3.70 5.12
CA GLY A 118 0.15 -4.01 6.55
C GLY A 118 0.76 -5.37 6.91
N CYS A 119 0.62 -5.77 8.18
CA CYS A 119 1.28 -6.95 8.74
C CYS A 119 0.90 -8.25 8.03
N MET A 120 -0.32 -8.38 7.51
CA MET A 120 -0.76 -9.57 6.79
C MET A 120 0.04 -9.79 5.50
N MET A 121 0.57 -8.72 4.90
CA MET A 121 1.44 -8.82 3.73
C MET A 121 2.86 -9.28 4.06
N GLN A 122 3.17 -9.58 5.34
CA GLN A 122 4.43 -10.23 5.73
C GLN A 122 4.33 -11.76 5.67
N GLU A 123 3.12 -12.32 5.62
CA GLU A 123 2.92 -13.78 5.60
C GLU A 123 3.19 -14.37 4.21
N GLU A 124 4.17 -15.28 4.12
CA GLU A 124 4.57 -15.89 2.85
C GLU A 124 3.42 -16.64 2.15
N SER A 125 2.57 -17.31 2.95
CA SER A 125 1.42 -18.07 2.46
C SER A 125 0.38 -17.15 1.80
N VAL A 126 0.12 -15.99 2.39
CA VAL A 126 -0.79 -14.95 1.88
C VAL A 126 -0.25 -14.38 0.57
N ILE A 127 1.03 -13.99 0.53
CA ILE A 127 1.67 -13.43 -0.66
C ILE A 127 1.63 -14.46 -1.81
N LYS A 128 1.98 -15.72 -1.55
CA LYS A 128 1.92 -16.81 -2.54
C LYS A 128 0.51 -16.98 -3.09
N LYS A 129 -0.51 -16.91 -2.22
CA LYS A 129 -1.91 -16.99 -2.62
C LYS A 129 -2.32 -15.80 -3.50
N ILE A 130 -1.94 -14.57 -3.13
CA ILE A 130 -2.23 -13.36 -3.91
C ILE A 130 -1.58 -13.42 -5.28
N LYS A 131 -0.29 -13.72 -5.35
CA LYS A 131 0.45 -13.88 -6.61
C LYS A 131 -0.17 -14.92 -7.55
N ARG A 132 -0.68 -16.03 -7.00
CA ARG A 132 -1.27 -17.11 -7.80
C ARG A 132 -2.70 -16.82 -8.23
N SER A 133 -3.55 -16.34 -7.32
CA SER A 133 -5.01 -16.28 -7.51
C SER A 133 -5.54 -14.88 -7.81
N TYR A 134 -4.79 -13.82 -7.50
CA TYR A 134 -5.23 -12.43 -7.57
C TYR A 134 -4.20 -11.58 -8.34
N ARG A 135 -3.84 -12.04 -9.54
CA ARG A 135 -2.81 -11.41 -10.41
C ARG A 135 -3.13 -9.97 -10.85
N PHE A 136 -4.35 -9.52 -10.62
CA PHE A 136 -4.81 -8.16 -10.92
C PHE A 136 -4.50 -7.15 -9.81
N VAL A 137 -3.93 -7.58 -8.68
CA VAL A 137 -3.37 -6.68 -7.66
C VAL A 137 -2.08 -6.07 -8.22
N ASP A 138 -1.94 -4.75 -8.11
CA ASP A 138 -0.85 -4.00 -8.72
C ASP A 138 0.32 -3.78 -7.75
N LEU A 139 0.05 -3.67 -6.44
CA LEU A 139 1.08 -3.41 -5.44
C LEU A 139 0.85 -4.19 -4.15
N ILE A 140 1.90 -4.81 -3.61
CA ILE A 140 1.92 -5.43 -2.28
C ILE A 140 3.12 -4.90 -1.52
N PHE A 141 2.91 -4.38 -0.30
CA PHE A 141 4.03 -3.97 0.54
C PHE A 141 3.84 -4.23 2.03
N GLY A 142 4.94 -4.54 2.72
CA GLY A 142 4.95 -4.81 4.15
C GLY A 142 4.77 -3.54 5.01
N THR A 143 4.44 -3.73 6.28
CA THR A 143 4.24 -2.61 7.22
C THR A 143 5.48 -1.72 7.39
N HIS A 144 6.68 -2.29 7.26
CA HIS A 144 7.95 -1.54 7.36
C HIS A 144 8.18 -0.61 6.17
N ASN A 145 7.41 -0.76 5.09
CA ASN A 145 7.58 -0.01 3.85
C ASN A 145 6.57 1.14 3.68
N ILE A 146 5.73 1.40 4.67
CA ILE A 146 4.73 2.48 4.60
C ILE A 146 5.40 3.84 4.39
N PHE A 147 6.60 4.06 4.94
CA PHE A 147 7.32 5.32 4.77
C PHE A 147 7.69 5.61 3.30
N LYS A 148 7.87 4.58 2.46
CA LYS A 148 8.20 4.71 1.04
C LYS A 148 6.99 4.56 0.11
N PHE A 149 5.79 4.78 0.63
CA PHE A 149 4.55 4.55 -0.12
C PHE A 149 4.47 5.35 -1.42
N ALA A 150 4.89 6.62 -1.43
CA ALA A 150 4.88 7.45 -2.63
C ALA A 150 5.81 6.90 -3.72
N GLU A 151 7.00 6.43 -3.32
CA GLU A 151 7.95 5.76 -4.22
C GLU A 151 7.34 4.48 -4.82
N LEU A 152 6.74 3.63 -3.98
CA LEU A 152 6.11 2.39 -4.42
C LEU A 152 4.94 2.62 -5.39
N LEU A 153 4.13 3.66 -5.18
CA LEU A 153 3.09 4.03 -6.13
C LEU A 153 3.68 4.45 -7.47
N CYS A 154 4.77 5.22 -7.49
CA CYS A 154 5.45 5.56 -8.74
C CYS A 154 5.94 4.30 -9.47
N THR A 155 6.58 3.37 -8.77
CA THR A 155 7.01 2.09 -9.34
C THR A 155 5.81 1.29 -9.89
N MET A 156 4.68 1.30 -9.20
CA MET A 156 3.44 0.65 -9.65
C MET A 156 2.87 1.29 -10.93
N PHE A 157 3.00 2.61 -11.10
CA PHE A 157 2.60 3.31 -12.32
C PHE A 157 3.53 3.01 -13.51
N GLU A 158 4.80 2.71 -13.24
CA GLU A 158 5.81 2.41 -14.25
C GLU A 158 5.94 0.92 -14.58
N SER A 159 5.30 0.04 -13.80
CA SER A 159 5.36 -1.41 -13.98
C SER A 159 4.21 -1.96 -14.81
N GLU A 160 4.51 -2.95 -15.67
CA GLU A 160 3.50 -3.74 -16.39
C GLU A 160 2.88 -4.86 -15.53
N GLY A 161 3.39 -5.07 -14.30
CA GLY A 161 2.99 -6.18 -13.44
C GLY A 161 2.87 -5.82 -11.97
N MET A 162 2.57 -6.84 -11.16
CA MET A 162 2.45 -6.70 -9.71
C MET A 162 3.81 -6.35 -9.09
N VAL A 163 3.89 -5.21 -8.42
CA VAL A 163 5.03 -4.79 -7.62
C VAL A 163 4.90 -5.38 -6.21
N VAL A 164 5.99 -5.97 -5.69
CA VAL A 164 5.99 -6.60 -4.37
C VAL A 164 7.24 -6.18 -3.61
N ASP A 165 7.06 -5.47 -2.51
CA ASP A 165 8.16 -4.97 -1.69
C ASP A 165 7.93 -5.26 -0.20
N ILE A 166 8.65 -6.24 0.32
CA ILE A 166 8.40 -6.81 1.64
C ILE A 166 9.76 -7.10 2.27
N TRP A 167 10.04 -6.44 3.40
CA TRP A 167 11.21 -6.76 4.23
C TRP A 167 10.97 -8.11 4.89
N ARG A 168 11.90 -9.05 4.70
CA ARG A 168 11.89 -10.34 5.39
C ARG A 168 12.83 -10.21 6.58
N ASP A 169 12.29 -9.99 7.77
CA ASP A 169 13.07 -10.19 9.00
C ASP A 169 13.32 -11.70 9.15
N THR A 170 14.45 -12.17 8.65
CA THR A 170 15.04 -13.45 9.08
C THR A 170 16.52 -13.27 9.30
N GLU A 171 16.90 -12.52 10.33
CA GLU A 171 18.15 -12.76 11.04
C GLU A 171 17.88 -12.75 12.56
N GLN A 172 17.89 -13.96 13.13
CA GLN A 172 17.87 -14.29 14.56
C GLN A 172 16.62 -13.98 15.39
N ILE A 173 15.69 -14.95 15.44
CA ILE A 173 15.00 -15.22 16.70
C ILE A 173 15.96 -16.08 17.54
N VAL A 174 16.63 -15.49 18.53
CA VAL A 174 17.32 -16.26 19.57
C VAL A 174 16.25 -16.73 20.55
N GLU A 175 15.79 -17.98 20.42
CA GLU A 175 14.78 -18.58 21.30
C GLU A 175 15.34 -19.05 22.66
N ASP A 176 16.62 -18.82 22.96
CA ASP A 176 17.24 -19.19 24.24
C ASP A 176 17.51 -17.97 25.13
N LEU A 177 16.45 -17.22 25.46
CA LEU A 177 16.50 -16.29 26.58
C LEU A 177 15.95 -16.97 27.83
N PRO A 178 16.75 -17.16 28.91
CA PRO A 178 16.26 -17.78 30.13
C PRO A 178 15.17 -16.92 30.76
N ILE A 179 13.98 -17.50 30.92
CA ILE A 179 12.85 -16.88 31.62
C ILE A 179 12.94 -17.28 33.09
N GLU A 180 13.50 -16.41 33.94
CA GLU A 180 13.32 -16.55 35.38
C GLU A 180 11.88 -16.19 35.77
N ARG A 181 11.06 -17.20 36.01
CA ARG A 181 9.77 -17.01 36.70
C ARG A 181 10.04 -16.91 38.21
N LYS A 182 9.94 -15.71 38.77
CA LYS A 182 9.78 -15.54 40.22
C LYS A 182 8.39 -16.03 40.61
N VAL A 183 8.31 -17.24 41.14
CA VAL A 183 7.12 -17.70 41.87
C VAL A 183 7.11 -16.92 43.19
N SER A 184 6.10 -16.07 43.37
CA SER A 184 5.82 -15.47 44.68
C SER A 184 5.05 -16.51 45.49
N LEU A 185 5.62 -16.95 46.59
CA LEU A 185 4.91 -17.53 47.74
C LEU A 185 5.27 -16.71 48.97
#